data_AF-A0AB94IE86-F1
#
_entry.id   AF-A0AB94IE86-F1
#
_cell.length_a   1.000
_cell.length_b   1.000
_cell.length_c   1.000
_cell.angle_alpha   90.00
_cell.angle_beta   90.00
_cell.angle_gamma   90.00
#
_symmetry.space_group_name_H-M   'P 1'
#
loop_
_entity.id
_entity.type
_entity.pdbx_description
1 polymer ?
#
loop_
_entity_poly.entity_id
_entity_poly.type
_entity_poly.pdbx_seq_one_letter_code
_entity_poly.pdbx_strand_id
1 'polypeptide(L)'
;MDNDQIINDLKKLIDIYSTCVDKGIFVYSSIDTLTSDINAIENDDSLNKTTKNQLIESRLGQGKFREKLICIYPECPVTGVKLGALLRASHIKPWRACSNDERLDPNNGFMLAAHVDALFDKGYLSFEDDGSLLISRLCLNDIDKLYVDKNTKIKINEKTKKYLQWHRENIFIR
;
A
#
# COMPACT_ATOMS: atom_id res chain seq x y z
N MET A 1 8.23 -9.66 -22.21
CA MET A 1 7.57 -10.84 -21.60
C MET A 1 6.79 -11.59 -22.67
N ASP A 2 6.45 -12.85 -22.41
CA ASP A 2 5.48 -13.58 -23.21
C ASP A 2 4.08 -12.98 -22.96
N ASN A 3 3.30 -12.72 -24.02
CA ASN A 3 1.98 -12.10 -23.92
C ASN A 3 1.05 -12.91 -23.00
N ASP A 4 1.25 -14.23 -22.96
CA ASP A 4 0.49 -15.15 -22.12
C ASP A 4 0.73 -14.93 -20.62
N GLN A 5 1.93 -14.48 -20.22
CA GLN A 5 2.26 -14.21 -18.82
C GLN A 5 1.56 -12.93 -18.33
N ILE A 6 1.52 -11.89 -19.16
CA ILE A 6 0.82 -10.62 -18.85
C ILE A 6 -0.68 -10.88 -18.77
N ILE A 7 -1.24 -11.62 -19.72
CA ILE A 7 -2.67 -11.99 -19.72
C ILE A 7 -3.03 -12.82 -18.49
N ASN A 8 -2.18 -13.76 -18.08
CA ASN A 8 -2.41 -14.54 -16.87
C ASN A 8 -2.32 -13.70 -15.60
N ASP A 9 -1.41 -12.73 -15.54
CA ASP A 9 -1.33 -11.80 -14.42
C ASP A 9 -2.54 -10.87 -14.36
N LEU A 10 -3.03 -10.38 -15.50
CA LEU A 10 -4.27 -9.59 -15.60
C LEU A 10 -5.50 -10.42 -15.18
N LYS A 11 -5.59 -11.69 -15.59
CA LYS A 11 -6.67 -12.59 -15.15
C LYS A 11 -6.65 -12.83 -13.64
N LYS A 12 -5.46 -13.01 -13.05
CA LYS A 12 -5.32 -13.15 -11.59
C LYS A 12 -5.71 -11.88 -10.85
N LEU A 13 -5.38 -10.71 -11.40
CA LEU A 13 -5.85 -9.43 -10.87
C LEU A 13 -7.38 -9.42 -10.90
N ILE A 14 -8.01 -9.69 -12.05
CA ILE A 14 -9.48 -9.74 -12.22
C ILE A 14 -10.18 -10.70 -11.23
N ASP A 15 -9.61 -11.87 -10.92
CA ASP A 15 -10.15 -12.77 -9.90
C ASP A 15 -10.13 -12.18 -8.48
N ILE A 16 -9.07 -11.44 -8.14
CA ILE A 16 -9.00 -10.69 -6.87
C ILE A 16 -10.09 -9.60 -6.87
N TYR A 17 -10.33 -8.93 -8.02
CA TYR A 17 -11.41 -7.94 -8.15
C TYR A 17 -12.79 -8.54 -7.87
N SER A 18 -13.13 -9.69 -8.44
CA SER A 18 -14.43 -10.34 -8.20
C SER A 18 -14.67 -10.56 -6.70
N THR A 19 -13.63 -10.98 -5.98
CA THR A 19 -13.69 -11.20 -4.52
C THR A 19 -13.89 -9.90 -3.72
N CYS A 20 -13.33 -8.77 -4.17
CA CYS A 20 -13.51 -7.48 -3.50
C CYS A 20 -14.85 -6.79 -3.90
N VAL A 21 -15.37 -7.04 -5.11
CA VAL A 21 -16.68 -6.52 -5.59
C VAL A 21 -17.84 -7.14 -4.82
N ASP A 22 -17.78 -8.43 -4.48
CA ASP A 22 -18.76 -9.10 -3.62
C ASP A 22 -18.86 -8.47 -2.21
N LYS A 23 -17.83 -7.71 -1.80
CA LYS A 23 -17.79 -6.94 -0.54
C LYS A 23 -18.24 -5.48 -0.69
N GLY A 24 -18.77 -5.08 -1.85
CA GLY A 24 -19.26 -3.72 -2.10
C GLY A 24 -18.17 -2.66 -2.31
N ILE A 25 -16.93 -3.07 -2.61
CA ILE A 25 -15.80 -2.17 -2.86
C ILE A 25 -15.70 -1.89 -4.35
N PHE A 26 -15.87 -0.63 -4.78
CA PHE A 26 -15.75 -0.23 -6.18
C PHE A 26 -14.28 0.07 -6.52
N VAL A 27 -13.59 -0.90 -7.16
CA VAL A 27 -12.12 -0.83 -7.40
C VAL A 27 -11.77 -0.41 -8.85
N TYR A 28 -12.77 -0.13 -9.70
CA TYR A 28 -12.61 0.13 -11.16
C TYR A 28 -11.47 1.09 -11.53
N SER A 29 -11.25 2.16 -10.77
CA SER A 29 -10.21 3.17 -11.08
C SER A 29 -8.76 2.65 -11.09
N SER A 30 -8.47 1.53 -10.42
CA SER A 30 -7.10 1.05 -10.25
C SER A 30 -6.58 0.23 -11.45
N ILE A 31 -7.46 -0.50 -12.17
CA ILE A 31 -7.09 -1.31 -13.34
C ILE A 31 -6.76 -0.44 -14.54
N ASP A 32 -7.60 0.56 -14.82
CA ASP A 32 -7.42 1.45 -15.96
C ASP A 32 -6.11 2.23 -15.84
N THR A 33 -5.79 2.68 -14.62
CA THR A 33 -4.52 3.35 -14.32
C THR A 33 -3.33 2.41 -14.55
N LEU A 34 -3.39 1.18 -14.02
CA LEU A 34 -2.32 0.19 -14.18
C LEU A 34 -2.06 -0.14 -15.66
N THR A 35 -3.13 -0.32 -16.43
CA THR A 35 -3.05 -0.61 -17.87
C THR A 35 -2.45 0.56 -18.64
N SER A 36 -2.87 1.79 -18.32
CA SER A 36 -2.31 3.01 -18.91
C SER A 36 -0.81 3.13 -18.64
N ASP A 37 -0.36 2.84 -17.41
CA ASP A 37 1.06 2.94 -17.05
C ASP A 37 1.91 1.90 -17.78
N ILE A 38 1.42 0.66 -17.90
CA ILE A 38 2.11 -0.40 -18.64
C ILE A 38 2.24 -0.02 -20.11
N ASN A 39 1.14 0.44 -20.73
CA ASN A 39 1.16 0.90 -22.13
C ASN A 39 2.14 2.07 -22.34
N ALA A 40 2.22 3.01 -21.40
CA ALA A 40 3.18 4.11 -21.48
C ALA A 40 4.64 3.61 -21.46
N ILE A 41 4.96 2.61 -20.63
CA ILE A 41 6.30 2.01 -20.56
C ILE A 41 6.62 1.22 -21.85
N GLU A 42 5.65 0.47 -22.38
CA GLU A 42 5.82 -0.33 -23.59
C GLU A 42 6.11 0.54 -24.81
N ASN A 43 5.44 1.70 -24.92
CA ASN A 43 5.57 2.63 -26.04
C ASN A 43 6.73 3.64 -25.90
N ASP A 44 7.52 3.59 -24.82
CA ASP A 44 8.67 4.48 -24.64
C ASP A 44 9.90 3.98 -25.41
N ASP A 45 10.18 4.57 -26.58
CA ASP A 45 11.32 4.19 -27.43
C ASP A 45 12.70 4.51 -26.82
N SER A 46 12.75 5.32 -25.76
CA SER A 46 14.02 5.64 -25.07
C SER A 46 14.52 4.50 -24.18
N LEU A 47 13.63 3.55 -23.84
CA LEU A 47 13.93 2.44 -22.92
C LEU A 47 14.30 1.17 -23.67
N ASN A 48 15.39 0.53 -23.24
CA ASN A 48 15.72 -0.81 -23.73
C ASN A 48 14.73 -1.87 -23.19
N LYS A 49 14.68 -3.02 -23.86
CA LYS A 49 13.77 -4.14 -23.53
C LYS A 49 13.90 -4.62 -22.07
N THR A 50 15.12 -4.69 -21.54
CA THR A 50 15.36 -5.16 -20.16
C THR A 50 14.79 -4.17 -19.15
N THR A 51 15.03 -2.88 -19.35
CA THR A 51 14.49 -1.80 -18.51
C THR A 51 12.97 -1.76 -18.57
N LYS A 52 12.36 -1.89 -19.76
CA LYS A 52 10.91 -1.98 -19.92
C LYS A 52 10.33 -3.11 -19.07
N ASN A 53 10.87 -4.33 -19.20
CA ASN A 53 10.39 -5.48 -18.43
C ASN A 53 10.49 -5.23 -16.92
N GLN A 54 11.60 -4.66 -16.42
CA GLN A 54 11.76 -4.37 -14.98
C GLN A 54 10.74 -3.35 -14.46
N LEU A 55 10.45 -2.31 -15.24
CA LEU A 55 9.46 -1.29 -14.87
C LEU A 55 8.03 -1.86 -14.86
N ILE A 56 7.68 -2.66 -15.87
CA ILE A 56 6.38 -3.33 -15.94
C ILE A 56 6.19 -4.29 -14.76
N GLU A 57 7.18 -5.14 -14.46
CA GLU A 57 7.12 -6.07 -13.32
C GLU A 57 6.99 -5.32 -11.99
N SER A 58 7.70 -4.20 -11.83
CA SER A 58 7.56 -3.33 -10.66
C SER A 58 6.14 -2.76 -10.54
N ARG A 59 5.55 -2.31 -11.65
CA ARG A 59 4.20 -1.74 -11.68
C ARG A 59 3.14 -2.80 -11.37
N LEU A 60 3.24 -3.98 -11.96
CA LEU A 60 2.37 -5.12 -11.68
C LEU A 60 2.49 -5.55 -10.21
N GLY A 61 3.70 -5.60 -9.67
CA GLY A 61 3.95 -5.91 -8.25
C GLY A 61 3.27 -4.92 -7.30
N GLN A 62 3.35 -3.62 -7.58
CA GLN A 62 2.66 -2.58 -6.81
C GLN A 62 1.13 -2.72 -6.90
N GLY A 63 0.60 -3.02 -8.09
CA GLY A 63 -0.83 -3.28 -8.29
C GLY A 63 -1.32 -4.46 -7.46
N LYS A 64 -0.64 -5.61 -7.57
CA LYS A 64 -0.93 -6.84 -6.80
C LYS A 64 -0.89 -6.58 -5.29
N PHE A 65 0.09 -5.82 -4.80
CA PHE A 65 0.21 -5.47 -3.39
C PHE A 65 -0.97 -4.62 -2.91
N ARG A 66 -1.29 -3.55 -3.63
CA ARG A 66 -2.42 -2.66 -3.33
C ARG A 66 -3.75 -3.42 -3.28
N GLU A 67 -3.98 -4.32 -4.24
CA GLU A 67 -5.23 -5.08 -4.32
C GLU A 67 -5.41 -6.07 -3.16
N LYS A 68 -4.33 -6.73 -2.73
CA LYS A 68 -4.39 -7.54 -1.52
C LYS A 68 -4.72 -6.69 -0.30
N LEU A 69 -4.11 -5.50 -0.20
CA LEU A 69 -4.33 -4.61 0.93
C LEU A 69 -5.74 -4.02 0.97
N ILE A 70 -6.33 -3.59 -0.15
CA ILE A 70 -7.70 -3.05 -0.15
C ILE A 70 -8.74 -4.09 0.29
N CYS A 71 -8.49 -5.38 0.01
CA CYS A 71 -9.36 -6.45 0.43
C CYS A 71 -9.24 -6.78 1.94
N ILE A 72 -8.13 -6.41 2.59
CA ILE A 72 -7.91 -6.51 4.05
C ILE A 72 -8.39 -5.23 4.77
N TYR A 73 -8.07 -4.08 4.19
CA TYR A 73 -8.36 -2.74 4.68
C TYR A 73 -9.20 -1.98 3.63
N PRO A 74 -10.52 -2.21 3.59
CA PRO A 74 -11.42 -1.56 2.62
C PRO A 74 -11.56 -0.04 2.84
N GLU A 75 -11.08 0.44 3.98
CA GLU A 75 -11.02 1.84 4.37
C GLU A 75 -9.70 2.11 5.08
N CYS A 76 -9.33 3.39 5.21
CA CYS A 76 -8.21 3.77 6.05
C CYS A 76 -8.54 3.43 7.52
N PRO A 77 -7.74 2.57 8.20
CA PRO A 77 -8.04 2.15 9.56
C PRO A 77 -7.85 3.26 10.61
N VAL A 78 -7.31 4.42 10.20
CA VAL A 78 -7.11 5.60 11.06
C VAL A 78 -8.23 6.63 10.91
N THR A 79 -8.74 6.81 9.69
CA THR A 79 -9.68 7.91 9.38
C THR A 79 -11.05 7.43 8.87
N GLY A 80 -11.20 6.14 8.57
CA GLY A 80 -12.41 5.57 7.97
C GLY A 80 -12.64 5.96 6.50
N VAL A 81 -11.71 6.67 5.85
CA VAL A 81 -11.85 7.05 4.43
C VAL A 81 -11.97 5.79 3.56
N LYS A 82 -13.05 5.70 2.78
CA LYS A 82 -13.33 4.58 1.84
C LYS A 82 -13.04 4.90 0.39
N LEU A 83 -12.91 6.18 0.04
CA LEU A 83 -12.72 6.60 -1.34
C LEU A 83 -11.33 6.14 -1.82
N GLY A 84 -11.29 5.06 -2.62
CA GLY A 84 -10.06 4.39 -3.03
C GLY A 84 -9.02 5.32 -3.68
N ALA A 85 -9.46 6.36 -4.40
CA ALA A 85 -8.58 7.37 -5.00
C ALA A 85 -7.77 8.17 -3.97
N LEU A 86 -8.24 8.26 -2.72
CA LEU A 86 -7.54 8.92 -1.61
C LEU A 86 -6.72 7.95 -0.75
N LEU A 87 -6.82 6.65 -1.02
CA LEU A 87 -6.10 5.61 -0.29
C LEU A 87 -4.77 5.26 -0.96
N ARG A 88 -3.73 5.08 -0.16
CA ARG A 88 -2.39 4.66 -0.53
C ARG A 88 -2.11 3.29 0.11
N ALA A 89 -1.48 2.41 -0.67
CA ALA A 89 -0.98 1.13 -0.18
C ALA A 89 0.41 1.39 0.42
N SER A 90 0.44 1.73 1.71
CA SER A 90 1.67 2.10 2.43
C SER A 90 2.38 0.83 2.91
N HIS A 91 3.69 0.75 2.69
CA HIS A 91 4.52 -0.32 3.22
C HIS A 91 4.95 0.02 4.66
N ILE A 92 4.87 -0.96 5.57
CA ILE A 92 5.37 -0.79 6.94
C ILE A 92 6.90 -0.78 6.97
N LYS A 93 7.52 -1.82 6.42
CA LYS A 93 8.94 -1.81 6.08
C LYS A 93 9.05 -1.32 4.63
N PRO A 94 9.70 -0.17 4.36
CA PRO A 94 9.67 0.47 3.06
C PRO A 94 10.36 -0.39 2.01
N TRP A 95 9.88 -0.28 0.76
CA TRP A 95 10.32 -1.10 -0.37
C TRP A 95 11.85 -1.21 -0.55
N ARG A 96 12.57 -0.12 -0.25
CA ARG A 96 14.04 -0.04 -0.33
C ARG A 96 14.77 -0.95 0.67
N ALA A 97 14.12 -1.31 1.77
CA ALA A 97 14.67 -2.15 2.83
C ALA A 97 14.12 -3.60 2.78
N CYS A 98 13.16 -3.88 1.90
CA CYS A 98 12.50 -5.17 1.79
C CYS A 98 13.26 -6.16 0.89
N SER A 99 13.21 -7.44 1.26
CA SER A 99 13.42 -8.55 0.34
C SER A 99 12.30 -8.62 -0.71
N ASN A 100 12.48 -9.42 -1.76
CA ASN A 100 11.46 -9.57 -2.79
C ASN A 100 10.14 -10.14 -2.26
N ASP A 101 10.20 -11.06 -1.28
CA ASP A 101 9.00 -11.63 -0.66
C ASP A 101 8.26 -10.60 0.19
N GLU A 102 8.99 -9.80 0.97
CA GLU A 102 8.44 -8.75 1.84
C GLU A 102 7.74 -7.63 1.04
N ARG A 103 8.14 -7.40 -0.23
CA ARG A 103 7.53 -6.38 -1.10
C ARG A 103 6.10 -6.69 -1.51
N LEU A 104 5.76 -7.98 -1.59
CA LEU A 104 4.44 -8.47 -2.03
C LEU A 104 3.62 -9.09 -0.90
N ASP A 105 4.16 -9.11 0.33
CA ASP A 105 3.52 -9.61 1.53
C ASP A 105 2.47 -8.61 2.05
N PRO A 106 1.17 -8.94 2.02
CA PRO A 106 0.13 -8.04 2.51
C PRO A 106 0.20 -7.76 4.03
N ASN A 107 0.97 -8.53 4.80
CA ASN A 107 1.20 -8.22 6.21
C ASN A 107 2.17 -7.04 6.42
N ASN A 108 2.90 -6.65 5.37
CA ASN A 108 3.85 -5.54 5.36
C ASN A 108 3.21 -4.22 4.89
N GLY A 109 1.91 -4.03 5.10
CA GLY A 109 1.29 -2.78 4.67
C GLY A 109 -0.10 -2.51 5.21
N PHE A 110 -0.51 -1.27 4.99
CA PHE A 110 -1.82 -0.75 5.34
C PHE A 110 -2.40 0.03 4.16
N MET A 111 -3.73 0.07 4.04
CA MET A 111 -4.38 1.09 3.22
C MET A 111 -4.56 2.35 4.06
N LEU A 112 -3.84 3.42 3.76
CA LEU A 112 -3.88 4.67 4.52
C LEU A 112 -4.43 5.80 3.65
N ALA A 113 -5.15 6.73 4.25
CA ALA A 113 -5.48 7.98 3.57
C ALA A 113 -4.18 8.75 3.26
N ALA A 114 -4.10 9.46 2.14
CA ALA A 114 -2.85 10.06 1.64
C ALA A 114 -2.08 10.92 2.66
N HIS A 115 -2.78 11.62 3.55
CA HIS A 115 -2.17 12.43 4.60
C HIS A 115 -1.65 11.57 5.77
N VAL A 116 -2.34 10.49 6.11
CA VAL A 116 -1.90 9.51 7.14
C VAL A 116 -0.70 8.71 6.64
N ASP A 117 -0.73 8.29 5.37
CA ASP A 117 0.39 7.67 4.65
C ASP A 117 1.64 8.57 4.74
N ALA A 118 1.52 9.85 4.39
CA ALA A 118 2.63 10.79 4.48
C ALA A 118 3.19 10.98 5.90
N LEU A 119 2.33 10.90 6.93
CA LEU A 119 2.78 10.96 8.33
C LEU A 119 3.50 9.67 8.74
N PHE A 120 2.96 8.51 8.36
CA PHE A 120 3.51 7.20 8.69
C PHE A 120 4.86 6.97 7.99
N ASP A 121 4.93 7.17 6.67
CA ASP A 121 6.15 7.00 5.86
C ASP A 121 7.32 7.89 6.32
N LYS A 122 7.01 9.07 6.86
CA LYS A 122 8.00 10.02 7.40
C LYS A 122 8.32 9.78 8.88
N GLY A 123 7.71 8.77 9.51
CA GLY A 123 7.96 8.41 10.90
C GLY A 123 7.26 9.30 11.92
N TYR A 124 6.32 10.16 11.52
CA TYR A 124 5.51 10.94 12.46
C TYR A 124 4.43 10.11 13.15
N LEU A 125 3.97 9.04 12.50
CA LEU A 125 3.07 8.05 13.06
C LEU A 125 3.72 6.67 13.06
N SER A 126 3.33 5.84 14.02
CA SER A 126 3.54 4.39 14.00
C SER A 126 2.45 3.70 14.81
N PHE A 127 2.58 2.40 15.08
CA PHE A 127 1.65 1.66 15.92
C PHE A 127 2.40 0.75 16.88
N GLU A 128 1.88 0.64 18.10
CA GLU A 128 2.29 -0.39 19.06
C GLU A 128 1.81 -1.78 18.60
N ASP A 129 2.37 -2.84 19.17
CA ASP A 129 2.02 -4.22 18.83
C ASP A 129 0.56 -4.58 19.13
N ASP A 130 -0.08 -3.84 20.03
CA ASP A 130 -1.49 -4.01 20.38
C ASP A 130 -2.45 -3.25 19.44
N GLY A 131 -1.93 -2.43 18.52
CA GLY A 131 -2.73 -1.62 17.60
C GLY A 131 -2.78 -0.13 17.92
N SER A 132 -2.32 0.28 19.09
CA SER A 132 -2.46 1.66 19.54
C SER A 132 -1.60 2.61 18.71
N LEU A 133 -2.17 3.75 18.31
CA LEU A 133 -1.48 4.75 17.52
C LEU A 133 -0.33 5.40 18.32
N LEU A 134 0.85 5.45 17.71
CA LEU A 134 2.00 6.20 18.20
C LEU A 134 2.14 7.48 17.40
N ILE A 135 2.39 8.58 18.10
CA ILE A 135 2.48 9.91 17.54
C ILE A 135 3.78 10.56 17.97
N SER A 136 4.56 11.02 16.99
CA SER A 136 5.77 11.79 17.22
C SER A 136 5.47 13.12 17.91
N ARG A 137 6.34 13.52 18.85
CA ARG A 137 6.22 14.84 19.51
C ARG A 137 6.27 16.00 18.53
N LEU A 138 6.89 15.81 17.36
CA LEU A 138 7.07 16.85 16.35
C LEU A 138 5.77 17.27 15.64
N CYS A 139 4.75 16.43 15.64
CA CYS A 139 3.48 16.73 14.94
C CYS A 139 2.27 16.87 15.88
N LEU A 140 2.45 16.76 17.21
CA LEU A 140 1.35 16.78 18.18
C LEU A 140 0.39 17.97 18.03
N ASN A 141 0.91 19.14 17.70
CA ASN A 141 0.13 20.38 17.54
C ASN A 141 -0.70 20.41 16.25
N ASP A 142 -0.39 19.53 15.28
CA ASP A 142 -1.04 19.49 13.97
C ASP A 142 -1.95 18.26 13.80
N ILE A 143 -1.78 17.21 14.63
CA ILE A 143 -2.60 15.98 14.56
C ILE A 143 -4.10 16.25 14.58
N ASP A 144 -4.57 17.14 15.46
CA ASP A 144 -6.00 17.44 15.56
C ASP A 144 -6.51 18.17 14.30
N LYS A 145 -5.66 18.98 13.64
CA LYS A 145 -5.99 19.65 12.36
C LYS A 145 -6.01 18.68 11.18
N LEU A 146 -5.32 17.56 11.32
CA LEU A 146 -5.27 16.48 10.34
C LEU A 146 -6.37 15.43 10.55
N TYR A 147 -7.28 15.66 11.52
CA TYR A 147 -8.40 14.77 11.85
C TYR A 147 -7.94 13.33 12.15
N VAL A 148 -6.79 13.18 12.79
CA VAL A 148 -6.28 11.88 13.25
C VAL A 148 -6.63 11.72 14.73
N ASP A 149 -7.49 10.76 15.06
CA ASP A 149 -7.85 10.46 16.45
C ASP A 149 -6.65 9.83 17.18
N LYS A 150 -6.19 10.47 18.25
CA LYS A 150 -5.06 10.01 19.08
C LYS A 150 -5.34 8.69 19.78
N ASN A 151 -6.61 8.34 19.96
CA ASN A 151 -7.05 7.09 20.58
C ASN A 151 -7.28 5.97 19.56
N THR A 152 -6.94 6.20 18.27
CA THR A 152 -7.05 5.18 17.23
C THR A 152 -6.32 3.91 17.65
N LYS A 153 -7.02 2.78 17.49
CA LYS A 153 -6.46 1.45 17.69
C LYS A 153 -6.85 0.54 16.53
N ILE A 154 -5.85 0.06 15.79
CA ILE A 154 -6.05 -0.76 14.59
C ILE A 154 -5.86 -2.25 14.90
N LYS A 155 -6.48 -3.12 14.09
CA LYS A 155 -6.24 -4.57 14.22
C LYS A 155 -4.90 -4.94 13.60
N ILE A 156 -4.02 -5.54 14.40
CA ILE A 156 -2.70 -6.04 14.00
C ILE A 156 -2.65 -7.55 14.18
N ASN A 157 -2.02 -8.25 13.24
CA ASN A 157 -1.73 -9.68 13.35
C ASN A 157 -0.25 -9.94 13.69
N GLU A 158 0.08 -11.16 14.12
CA GLU A 158 1.45 -11.51 14.55
C GLU A 158 2.53 -11.30 13.47
N LYS A 159 2.18 -11.43 12.18
CA LYS A 159 3.14 -11.20 11.09
C LYS A 159 3.42 -9.70 10.93
N THR A 160 2.37 -8.87 10.98
CA THR A 160 2.46 -7.41 10.89
C THR A 160 3.30 -6.81 12.02
N LYS A 161 3.25 -7.38 13.24
CA LYS A 161 4.06 -6.92 14.37
C LYS A 161 5.56 -6.88 14.06
N LYS A 162 6.08 -7.86 13.34
CA LYS A 162 7.51 -7.90 12.97
C LYS A 162 7.91 -6.70 12.09
N TYR A 163 7.06 -6.33 11.15
CA TYR A 163 7.29 -5.15 10.31
C TYR A 163 7.16 -3.85 11.13
N LEU A 164 6.17 -3.77 12.02
CA LEU A 164 6.00 -2.59 12.87
C LEU A 164 7.14 -2.40 13.86
N GLN A 165 7.66 -3.48 14.43
CA GLN A 165 8.88 -3.42 15.23
C GLN A 165 10.02 -2.78 14.42
N TRP A 166 10.27 -3.27 13.21
CA TRP A 166 11.27 -2.68 12.33
C TRP A 166 10.99 -1.20 12.05
N HIS A 167 9.75 -0.83 11.75
CA HIS A 167 9.38 0.57 11.50
C HIS A 167 9.64 1.46 12.73
N ARG A 168 9.28 1.00 13.94
CA ARG A 168 9.53 1.72 15.19
C ARG A 168 11.02 1.91 15.47
N GLU A 169 11.86 0.96 15.08
CA GLU A 169 13.31 1.00 15.29
C GLU A 169 14.06 1.83 14.23
N ASN A 170 13.53 1.95 13.00
CA ASN A 170 14.28 2.49 11.86
C ASN A 170 13.69 3.77 11.25
N ILE A 171 12.38 4.01 11.40
CA ILE A 171 11.66 5.12 10.74
C ILE A 171 11.01 6.04 11.78
N PHE A 172 10.33 5.48 12.78
CA PHE A 172 9.56 6.28 13.73
C PHE A 172 10.42 7.28 14.50
N ILE A 173 9.98 8.53 14.52
CA ILE A 173 10.62 9.62 15.24
C ILE A 173 9.84 9.84 16.54
N ARG A 174 10.48 9.59 17.67
CA ARG A 174 9.86 9.80 18.99
C ARG A 174 9.56 11.28 19.27
#